data_AF-A0A662AJA8-F1
#
_entry.id   AF-A0A662AJA8-F1
#
_cell.length_a   1.000
_cell.length_b   1.000
_cell.length_c   1.000
_cell.angle_alpha   90.00
_cell.angle_beta   90.00
_cell.angle_gamma   90.00
#
_symmetry.space_group_name_H-M   'P 1'
#
loop_
_entity.id
_entity.type
_entity.pdbx_description
1 polymer ?
#
loop_
_entity_poly.entity_id
_entity_poly.type
_entity_poly.pdbx_seq_one_letter_code
_entity_poly.pdbx_strand_id
1 'polypeptide(L)'
;MKNLINWIVGNFERIYIFILFLISFLIVAYLFPGEGNFRYEFQKGQPWLHEDLVAPFDFAIYKLDDDLFSERDEVNKNFKPYFDYNEQIGTQKVDEFKKEFEKKWELYLLNKKEAKNDPVLKKNLVRYNADSVHILYNLTNKLIESIYKNGILEFEEDYEYENQAPFAIEVIKDKVAHEIEYSKAFTL
;
A
#
# COMPACT_ATOMS: atom_id res chain seq x y z
N MET A 1 -3.50 80.46 -56.29
CA MET A 1 -2.50 80.42 -55.20
C MET A 1 -3.01 81.00 -53.87
N LYS A 2 -3.80 82.09 -53.84
CA LYS A 2 -4.32 82.70 -52.60
C LYS A 2 -5.21 81.76 -51.76
N ASN A 3 -5.96 80.86 -52.41
CA ASN A 3 -6.86 79.92 -51.73
C ASN A 3 -6.11 78.83 -50.95
N LEU A 4 -4.93 78.40 -51.44
CA LEU A 4 -4.06 77.43 -50.76
C LEU A 4 -3.41 78.04 -49.51
N ILE A 5 -2.93 79.27 -49.63
CA ILE A 5 -2.30 79.99 -48.51
C ILE A 5 -3.33 80.28 -47.42
N ASN A 6 -4.54 80.75 -47.77
CA ASN A 6 -5.59 81.00 -46.79
C ASN A 6 -6.10 79.72 -46.12
N TRP A 7 -6.09 78.59 -46.83
CA TRP A 7 -6.43 77.28 -46.26
C TRP A 7 -5.36 76.76 -45.29
N ILE A 8 -4.08 76.92 -45.62
CA ILE A 8 -2.95 76.56 -44.74
C ILE A 8 -2.99 77.41 -43.46
N VAL A 9 -3.18 78.72 -43.60
CA VAL A 9 -3.26 79.64 -42.45
C VAL A 9 -4.48 79.33 -41.57
N GLY A 10 -5.63 79.00 -42.16
CA GLY A 10 -6.83 78.63 -41.42
C GLY A 10 -6.76 77.27 -40.69
N ASN A 11 -5.81 76.40 -41.06
CA ASN A 11 -5.64 75.07 -40.46
C ASN A 11 -4.27 74.88 -39.80
N PHE A 12 -3.58 75.97 -39.47
CA PHE A 12 -2.20 75.96 -38.98
C PHE A 12 -2.02 75.06 -37.74
N GLU A 13 -2.95 75.08 -36.79
CA GLU A 13 -2.88 74.23 -35.59
C GLU A 13 -2.86 72.73 -35.92
N ARG A 14 -3.72 72.28 -36.85
CA ARG A 14 -3.77 70.86 -37.24
C ARG A 14 -2.51 70.44 -38.00
N ILE A 15 -2.02 71.32 -38.87
CA ILE A 15 -0.78 71.08 -39.63
C ILE A 15 0.41 71.00 -38.66
N TYR A 16 0.48 71.90 -37.68
CA TYR A 16 1.52 71.92 -36.66
C TYR A 16 1.52 70.62 -35.82
N ILE A 17 0.36 70.19 -35.34
CA ILE A 17 0.22 68.93 -34.58
C ILE A 17 0.64 67.73 -35.45
N PHE A 18 0.23 67.70 -36.73
CA PHE A 18 0.60 66.63 -37.64
C PHE A 18 2.11 66.58 -37.90
N ILE A 19 2.76 67.72 -38.08
CA ILE A 19 4.21 67.81 -38.26
C ILE A 19 4.93 67.37 -36.99
N LEU A 20 4.50 67.81 -35.81
CA LEU A 20 5.07 67.36 -34.54
C LEU A 20 4.93 65.84 -34.36
N PHE A 21 3.77 65.29 -34.70
CA PHE A 21 3.56 63.84 -34.66
C PHE A 21 4.49 63.10 -35.62
N LEU A 22 4.62 63.59 -36.86
CA LEU A 22 5.51 63.00 -37.87
C LEU A 22 6.98 63.01 -37.40
N ILE A 23 7.43 64.14 -36.85
CA ILE A 23 8.79 64.28 -36.31
C ILE A 23 9.00 63.32 -35.13
N SER A 24 8.06 63.28 -34.18
CA SER A 24 8.11 62.38 -33.04
C SER A 24 8.17 60.91 -33.47
N PHE A 25 7.32 60.51 -34.42
CA PHE A 25 7.31 59.17 -34.99
C PHE A 25 8.67 58.79 -35.59
N LEU A 26 9.26 59.69 -36.38
CA LEU A 26 10.57 59.45 -36.99
C LEU A 26 11.68 59.32 -35.94
N ILE A 27 11.63 60.13 -34.87
CA ILE A 27 12.61 60.05 -33.76
C ILE A 27 12.48 58.71 -33.04
N VAL A 28 11.26 58.32 -32.67
CA VAL A 28 11.01 57.04 -31.97
C VAL A 28 11.43 55.87 -32.86
N ALA A 29 11.07 55.88 -34.15
CA ALA A 29 11.45 54.83 -35.08
C ALA A 29 12.98 54.72 -35.27
N TYR A 30 13.69 55.84 -35.28
CA TYR A 30 15.15 55.85 -35.39
C TYR A 30 15.84 55.37 -34.11
N LEU A 31 15.26 55.69 -32.94
CA LEU A 31 15.79 55.26 -31.64
C LEU A 31 15.38 53.82 -31.28
N PHE A 32 14.38 53.25 -31.96
CA PHE A 32 13.93 51.90 -31.70
C PHE A 32 15.01 50.90 -32.14
N PRO A 33 15.62 50.13 -31.23
CA PRO A 33 16.65 49.17 -31.60
C PRO A 33 16.06 48.12 -32.54
N GLY A 34 16.63 47.99 -33.74
CA GLY A 34 16.05 47.23 -34.84
C GLY A 34 15.80 45.76 -34.53
N GLU A 35 16.63 45.13 -33.70
CA GLU A 35 16.48 43.74 -33.31
C GLU A 35 17.02 43.56 -31.88
N GLY A 36 16.22 42.96 -31.00
CA GLY A 36 16.73 42.45 -29.73
C GLY A 36 17.61 41.25 -30.03
N ASN A 37 18.91 41.46 -30.25
CA ASN A 37 19.86 40.37 -30.39
C ASN A 37 19.72 39.46 -29.17
N PHE A 38 19.12 38.28 -29.36
CA PHE A 38 19.19 37.23 -28.36
C PHE A 38 20.67 36.93 -28.19
N ARG A 39 21.22 37.19 -26.99
CA ARG A 39 22.64 36.93 -26.69
C ARG A 39 23.05 35.46 -26.90
N TYR A 40 22.07 34.59 -27.11
CA TYR A 40 22.18 33.16 -27.29
C TYR A 40 21.62 32.78 -28.67
N GLU A 41 22.37 33.07 -29.72
CA GLU A 41 22.08 32.56 -31.06
C GLU A 41 22.80 31.22 -31.22
N PHE A 42 22.04 30.13 -31.30
CA PHE A 42 22.60 28.79 -31.35
C PHE A 42 22.72 28.32 -32.80
N GLN A 43 23.95 28.09 -33.27
CA GLN A 43 24.18 27.45 -34.56
C GLN A 43 24.17 25.94 -34.42
N LYS A 44 23.30 25.27 -35.19
CA LYS A 44 23.18 23.81 -35.18
C LYS A 44 24.51 23.17 -35.57
N GLY A 45 25.03 22.30 -34.69
CA GLY A 45 26.28 21.55 -34.91
C GLY A 45 27.50 22.15 -34.21
N GLN A 46 27.39 23.29 -33.53
CA GLN A 46 28.43 23.80 -32.64
C GLN A 46 28.31 23.21 -31.22
N PRO A 47 29.43 23.07 -30.49
CA PRO A 47 29.40 22.65 -29.09
C PRO A 47 28.64 23.66 -28.22
N TRP A 48 28.01 23.19 -27.16
CA TRP A 48 27.29 24.03 -26.20
C TRP A 48 28.29 24.92 -25.44
N LEU A 49 28.16 26.25 -25.56
CA LEU A 49 29.10 27.24 -25.01
C LEU A 49 28.64 27.87 -23.70
N HIS A 50 27.43 27.56 -23.23
CA HIS A 50 26.82 28.18 -22.07
C HIS A 50 26.75 27.20 -20.90
N GLU A 51 26.60 27.72 -19.69
CA GLU A 51 26.36 26.87 -18.52
C GLU A 51 25.00 26.17 -18.66
N ASP A 52 24.95 24.92 -18.21
CA ASP A 52 23.71 24.18 -18.16
C ASP A 52 22.76 24.81 -17.14
N LEU A 53 21.58 25.22 -17.62
CA LEU A 53 20.53 25.75 -16.76
C LEU A 53 19.84 24.59 -16.06
N VAL A 54 20.28 24.31 -14.83
CA VAL A 54 19.62 23.34 -13.94
C VAL A 54 18.58 24.09 -13.09
N ALA A 55 17.39 23.52 -12.95
CA ALA A 55 16.36 24.09 -12.09
C ALA A 55 16.86 24.15 -10.63
N PRO A 56 16.59 25.23 -9.87
CA PRO A 56 16.99 25.33 -8.46
C PRO A 56 16.12 24.47 -7.51
N PHE A 57 15.24 23.63 -8.06
CA PHE A 57 14.35 22.74 -7.34
C PHE A 57 14.03 21.51 -8.20
N ASP A 58 13.64 20.44 -7.52
CA ASP A 58 13.16 19.22 -8.16
C ASP A 58 11.66 19.35 -8.47
N PHE A 59 11.26 18.91 -9.65
CA PHE A 59 9.86 18.74 -10.00
C PHE A 59 9.48 17.27 -9.92
N ALA A 60 8.29 16.98 -9.40
CA ALA A 60 7.75 15.63 -9.41
C ALA A 60 7.41 15.22 -10.85
N ILE A 61 7.99 14.12 -11.31
CA ILE A 61 7.56 13.46 -12.55
C ILE A 61 6.52 12.43 -12.14
N TYR A 62 5.24 12.77 -12.34
CA TYR A 62 4.15 11.84 -12.05
C TYR A 62 4.10 10.75 -13.13
N LYS A 63 3.91 9.51 -12.68
CA LYS A 63 3.63 8.37 -13.56
C LYS A 63 2.19 8.46 -14.08
N LEU A 64 1.92 7.80 -15.21
CA LEU A 64 0.55 7.64 -15.70
C LEU A 64 -0.26 6.74 -14.76
N ASP A 65 -1.57 6.95 -14.71
CA ASP A 65 -2.47 6.14 -13.87
C ASP A 65 -2.43 4.66 -14.26
N ASP A 66 -2.32 4.36 -15.56
CA ASP A 66 -2.20 2.99 -16.08
C ASP A 66 -0.92 2.30 -15.61
N ASP A 67 0.21 3.04 -15.61
CA ASP A 67 1.50 2.52 -15.11
C ASP A 67 1.39 2.22 -13.62
N LEU A 68 0.83 3.15 -12.84
CA LEU A 68 0.62 2.98 -11.40
C LEU A 68 -0.29 1.79 -11.09
N PHE A 69 -1.34 1.59 -11.88
CA PHE A 69 -2.23 0.44 -11.73
C PHE A 69 -1.47 -0.88 -12.00
N SER A 70 -0.71 -0.95 -13.09
CA SER A 70 0.06 -2.15 -13.43
C SER A 70 1.14 -2.49 -12.40
N GLU A 71 1.85 -1.48 -11.87
CA GLU A 71 2.86 -1.67 -10.83
C GLU A 71 2.24 -2.16 -9.53
N ARG A 72 1.08 -1.61 -9.14
CA ARG A 72 0.35 -2.07 -7.94
C ARG A 72 -0.12 -3.51 -8.08
N ASP A 73 -0.67 -3.88 -9.23
CA ASP A 73 -1.09 -5.25 -9.52
C ASP A 73 0.10 -6.22 -9.50
N GLU A 74 1.26 -5.83 -10.04
CA GLU A 74 2.48 -6.64 -9.98
C GLU A 74 2.99 -6.80 -8.54
N VAL A 75 3.00 -5.73 -7.75
CA VAL A 75 3.38 -5.77 -6.33
C VAL A 75 2.44 -6.70 -5.57
N ASN A 76 1.13 -6.58 -5.76
CA ASN A 76 0.14 -7.42 -5.09
C ASN A 76 0.28 -8.90 -5.48
N LYS A 77 0.56 -9.21 -6.75
CA LYS A 77 0.80 -10.59 -7.23
C LYS A 77 2.06 -11.22 -6.64
N ASN A 78 3.12 -10.43 -6.47
CA ASN A 78 4.40 -10.90 -5.94
C ASN A 78 4.50 -10.76 -4.41
N PHE A 79 3.47 -10.19 -3.78
CA PHE A 79 3.44 -9.97 -2.35
C PHE A 79 3.39 -11.30 -1.59
N LYS A 80 4.32 -11.47 -0.65
CA LYS A 80 4.36 -12.62 0.26
C LYS A 80 4.10 -12.12 1.68
N PRO A 81 2.95 -12.45 2.28
CA PRO A 81 2.70 -12.06 3.66
C PRO A 81 3.66 -12.80 4.59
N TYR A 82 4.10 -12.08 5.62
CA TYR A 82 4.96 -12.61 6.66
C TYR A 82 4.19 -12.73 7.98
N PHE A 83 4.48 -13.77 8.75
CA PHE A 83 3.85 -14.07 10.02
C PHE A 83 4.91 -14.41 11.07
N ASP A 84 4.69 -13.96 12.31
CA ASP A 84 5.55 -14.34 13.43
C ASP A 84 5.10 -15.66 14.05
N TYR A 85 6.04 -16.60 14.20
CA TYR A 85 5.76 -17.87 14.87
C TYR A 85 5.79 -17.70 16.40
N ASN A 86 4.63 -17.82 17.04
CA ASN A 86 4.53 -17.71 18.49
C ASN A 86 4.56 -19.09 19.17
N GLU A 87 5.74 -19.50 19.66
CA GLU A 87 5.98 -20.77 20.36
C GLU A 87 5.14 -20.99 21.63
N GLN A 88 4.72 -19.90 22.28
CA GLN A 88 4.07 -19.95 23.59
C GLN A 88 2.59 -20.33 23.49
N ILE A 89 1.92 -19.92 22.41
CA ILE A 89 0.48 -20.15 22.21
C ILE A 89 0.15 -21.64 22.19
N GLY A 90 0.97 -22.47 21.53
CA GLY A 90 0.73 -23.91 21.44
C GLY A 90 0.67 -24.56 22.83
N THR A 91 1.68 -24.32 23.65
CA THR A 91 1.74 -24.84 25.03
C THR A 91 0.58 -24.31 25.88
N GLN A 92 0.28 -23.02 25.79
CA GLN A 92 -0.82 -22.40 26.54
C GLN A 92 -2.17 -23.01 26.19
N LYS A 93 -2.44 -23.26 24.90
CA LYS A 93 -3.72 -23.82 24.44
C LYS A 93 -3.88 -25.28 24.78
N VAL A 94 -2.80 -26.07 24.78
CA VAL A 94 -2.83 -27.46 25.27
C VAL A 94 -3.13 -27.50 26.77
N ASP A 95 -2.51 -26.63 27.56
CA ASP A 95 -2.76 -26.54 29.00
C ASP A 95 -4.18 -26.05 29.34
N GLU A 96 -4.68 -25.06 28.59
CA GLU A 96 -6.05 -24.57 28.69
C GLU A 96 -7.06 -25.68 28.36
N PHE A 97 -6.84 -26.39 27.24
CA PHE A 97 -7.65 -27.54 26.85
C PHE A 97 -7.68 -28.61 27.95
N LYS A 98 -6.52 -28.96 28.51
CA LYS A 98 -6.43 -29.96 29.57
C LYS A 98 -7.30 -29.61 30.77
N LYS A 99 -7.19 -28.37 31.28
CA LYS A 99 -7.97 -27.90 32.44
C LYS A 99 -9.48 -27.92 32.17
N GLU A 100 -9.88 -27.39 31.02
CA GLU A 100 -11.29 -27.35 30.62
C GLU A 100 -11.87 -28.75 30.38
N PHE A 101 -11.09 -29.65 29.78
CA PHE A 101 -11.46 -31.03 29.55
C PHE A 101 -11.67 -31.77 30.87
N GLU A 102 -10.71 -31.70 31.81
CA GLU A 102 -10.81 -32.34 33.13
C GLU A 102 -12.07 -31.87 33.88
N LYS A 103 -12.32 -30.55 33.90
CA LYS A 103 -13.49 -29.96 34.54
C LYS A 103 -14.81 -30.42 33.91
N LYS A 104 -14.95 -30.32 32.59
CA LYS A 104 -16.18 -30.74 31.88
C LYS A 104 -16.41 -32.24 32.01
N TRP A 105 -15.33 -33.01 32.02
CA TRP A 105 -15.40 -34.45 32.20
C TRP A 105 -15.88 -34.82 33.60
N GLU A 106 -15.35 -34.18 34.64
CA GLU A 106 -15.81 -34.38 36.02
C GLU A 106 -17.31 -34.07 36.16
N LEU A 107 -17.78 -32.96 35.60
CA LEU A 107 -19.21 -32.60 35.59
C LEU A 107 -20.08 -33.63 34.85
N TYR A 108 -19.63 -34.13 33.70
CA TYR A 108 -20.31 -35.20 32.98
C TYR A 108 -20.44 -36.47 33.84
N LEU A 109 -19.36 -36.84 34.55
CA LEU A 109 -19.36 -37.99 35.46
C LEU A 109 -20.30 -37.79 36.65
N LEU A 110 -20.34 -36.58 37.24
CA LEU A 110 -21.22 -36.25 38.36
C LEU A 110 -22.69 -36.34 37.95
N ASN A 111 -23.08 -35.69 36.85
CA ASN A 111 -24.46 -35.75 36.32
C ASN A 111 -24.91 -37.19 36.00
N LYS A 112 -24.00 -38.03 35.52
CA LYS A 112 -24.29 -39.45 35.23
C LYS A 112 -24.39 -40.31 36.49
N LYS A 113 -23.67 -39.96 37.57
CA LYS A 113 -23.75 -40.62 38.89
C LYS A 113 -25.06 -40.29 39.60
N GLU A 114 -25.53 -39.06 39.51
CA GLU A 114 -26.84 -38.65 40.06
C GLU A 114 -28.01 -39.34 39.36
N ALA A 115 -27.87 -39.64 38.05
CA ALA A 115 -28.88 -40.34 37.27
C ALA A 115 -29.08 -41.83 37.64
N LYS A 116 -28.16 -42.48 38.40
CA LYS A 116 -28.24 -43.92 38.68
C LYS A 116 -27.72 -44.29 40.08
N ASN A 117 -28.65 -44.46 41.02
CA ASN A 117 -28.41 -45.04 42.37
C ASN A 117 -28.22 -46.57 42.37
N ASP A 118 -27.76 -47.18 41.28
CA ASP A 118 -27.53 -48.63 41.18
C ASP A 118 -26.04 -48.99 41.47
N PRO A 119 -25.74 -49.80 42.50
CA PRO A 119 -24.36 -50.16 42.90
C PRO A 119 -23.54 -50.86 41.81
N VAL A 120 -24.17 -51.60 40.90
CA VAL A 120 -23.48 -52.39 39.85
C VAL A 120 -22.94 -51.47 38.74
N LEU A 121 -23.63 -50.37 38.46
CA LEU A 121 -23.29 -49.42 37.41
C LEU A 121 -22.15 -48.47 37.85
N LYS A 122 -22.01 -48.20 39.15
CA LYS A 122 -20.92 -47.38 39.71
C LYS A 122 -19.52 -47.92 39.40
N LYS A 123 -19.32 -49.24 39.47
CA LYS A 123 -18.00 -49.86 39.27
C LYS A 123 -17.57 -49.95 37.80
N ASN A 124 -18.52 -50.19 36.89
CA ASN A 124 -18.26 -50.30 35.46
C ASN A 124 -18.08 -48.93 34.79
N LEU A 125 -18.77 -47.88 35.26
CA LEU A 125 -18.58 -46.51 34.78
C LEU A 125 -17.18 -45.97 35.08
N VAL A 126 -16.57 -46.31 36.21
CA VAL A 126 -15.23 -45.82 36.58
C VAL A 126 -14.14 -46.43 35.69
N ARG A 127 -14.29 -47.72 35.31
CA ARG A 127 -13.26 -48.46 34.54
C ARG A 127 -13.36 -48.26 33.03
N TYR A 128 -14.57 -48.21 32.46
CA TYR A 128 -14.76 -47.97 31.02
C TYR A 128 -14.45 -46.52 30.62
N ASN A 129 -14.51 -45.58 31.58
CA ASN A 129 -14.25 -44.17 31.33
C ASN A 129 -12.75 -43.82 31.38
N ALA A 130 -11.89 -44.47 32.16
CA ALA A 130 -10.48 -44.07 32.27
C ALA A 130 -9.72 -44.24 30.94
N ASP A 131 -9.84 -45.41 30.31
CA ASP A 131 -9.09 -45.74 29.09
C ASP A 131 -9.63 -44.94 27.88
N SER A 132 -10.95 -44.87 27.71
CA SER A 132 -11.61 -44.13 26.63
C SER A 132 -11.30 -42.63 26.67
N VAL A 133 -11.22 -42.07 27.86
CA VAL A 133 -10.93 -40.64 28.09
C VAL A 133 -9.48 -40.34 27.81
N HIS A 134 -8.57 -41.22 28.23
CA HIS A 134 -7.16 -41.06 27.91
C HIS A 134 -6.92 -41.14 26.40
N ILE A 135 -7.64 -42.01 25.68
CA ILE A 135 -7.60 -42.08 24.22
C ILE A 135 -8.11 -40.78 23.59
N LEU A 136 -9.28 -40.29 24.03
CA LEU A 136 -9.87 -39.05 23.50
C LEU A 136 -8.93 -37.85 23.73
N TYR A 137 -8.44 -37.70 24.96
CA TYR A 137 -7.50 -36.65 25.34
C TYR A 137 -6.22 -36.70 24.50
N ASN A 138 -5.61 -37.89 24.36
CA ASN A 138 -4.40 -38.04 23.56
C ASN A 138 -4.63 -37.77 22.07
N LEU A 139 -5.80 -38.15 21.53
CA LEU A 139 -6.17 -37.86 20.16
C LEU A 139 -6.34 -36.36 19.94
N THR A 140 -7.04 -35.68 20.85
CA THR A 140 -7.23 -34.23 20.77
C THR A 140 -5.92 -33.47 20.94
N ASN A 141 -5.04 -33.87 21.85
CA ASN A 141 -3.72 -33.27 21.97
C ASN A 141 -2.90 -33.41 20.69
N LYS A 142 -2.86 -34.61 20.09
CA LYS A 142 -2.20 -34.82 18.79
C LYS A 142 -2.79 -33.96 17.69
N LEU A 143 -4.10 -33.76 17.71
CA LEU A 143 -4.80 -32.92 16.74
C LEU A 143 -4.44 -31.44 16.93
N ILE A 144 -4.43 -30.93 18.17
CA ILE A 144 -4.00 -29.57 18.49
C ILE A 144 -2.54 -29.35 18.10
N GLU A 145 -1.65 -30.29 18.43
CA GLU A 145 -0.23 -30.25 18.02
C GLU A 145 -0.08 -30.24 16.50
N SER A 146 -0.87 -31.05 15.79
CA SER A 146 -0.85 -31.09 14.32
C SER A 146 -1.34 -29.79 13.69
N ILE A 147 -2.41 -29.20 14.24
CA ILE A 147 -2.94 -27.91 13.78
C ILE A 147 -1.89 -26.82 14.02
N TYR A 148 -1.31 -26.79 15.22
CA TYR A 148 -0.31 -25.80 15.59
C TYR A 148 0.99 -25.92 14.76
N LYS A 149 1.43 -27.15 14.47
CA LYS A 149 2.58 -27.40 13.58
C LYS A 149 2.37 -26.84 12.17
N ASN A 150 1.15 -26.91 11.66
CA ASN A 150 0.78 -26.38 10.35
C ASN A 150 0.48 -24.87 10.41
N GLY A 151 0.12 -24.35 11.58
CA GLY A 151 -0.20 -22.95 11.82
C GLY A 151 -1.66 -22.62 11.49
N ILE A 152 -2.20 -21.64 12.21
CA ILE A 152 -3.46 -20.97 11.87
C ILE A 152 -3.07 -19.54 11.52
N LEU A 153 -3.40 -19.11 10.30
CA LEU A 153 -3.19 -17.76 9.82
C LEU A 153 -4.39 -16.90 10.24
N GLU A 154 -4.08 -15.81 10.93
CA GLU A 154 -5.01 -14.75 11.25
C GLU A 154 -4.61 -13.54 10.39
N PHE A 155 -5.50 -13.12 9.51
CA PHE A 155 -5.30 -11.93 8.68
C PHE A 155 -5.91 -10.72 9.41
N GLU A 156 -5.28 -9.56 9.31
CA GLU A 156 -5.87 -8.31 9.80
C GLU A 156 -7.13 -7.97 8.97
N GLU A 157 -8.15 -7.37 9.60
CA GLU A 157 -9.44 -7.06 8.96
C GLU A 157 -9.29 -6.12 7.75
N ASP A 158 -8.24 -5.30 7.72
CA ASP A 158 -7.93 -4.35 6.65
C ASP A 158 -7.13 -4.97 5.48
N TYR A 159 -6.82 -6.27 5.53
CA TYR A 159 -6.24 -6.97 4.38
C TYR A 159 -7.32 -7.18 3.31
N GLU A 160 -7.43 -6.21 2.39
CA GLU A 160 -8.24 -6.35 1.18
C GLU A 160 -7.69 -7.52 0.35
N TYR A 161 -8.35 -8.66 0.47
CA TYR A 161 -8.14 -9.83 -0.38
C TYR A 161 -8.63 -9.49 -1.80
N GLU A 162 -7.88 -8.70 -2.54
CA GLU A 162 -8.11 -8.50 -3.97
C GLU A 162 -7.65 -9.75 -4.73
N ASN A 163 -8.45 -10.80 -4.57
CA ASN A 163 -8.66 -11.94 -5.45
C ASN A 163 -7.60 -13.04 -5.61
N GLN A 164 -6.45 -13.05 -4.94
CA GLN A 164 -5.54 -14.22 -5.00
C GLN A 164 -4.89 -14.54 -3.67
N ALA A 165 -5.20 -15.73 -3.16
CA ALA A 165 -4.45 -16.30 -2.05
C ALA A 165 -2.98 -16.45 -2.45
N PRO A 166 -2.02 -16.03 -1.61
CA PRO A 166 -0.62 -16.15 -1.94
C PRO A 166 -0.26 -17.62 -2.10
N PHE A 167 0.64 -17.94 -3.04
CA PHE A 167 1.12 -19.32 -3.18
C PHE A 167 1.97 -19.77 -1.98
N ALA A 168 2.74 -18.83 -1.42
CA ALA A 168 3.64 -19.06 -0.31
C ALA A 168 3.56 -17.91 0.70
N ILE A 169 3.83 -18.24 1.97
CA ILE A 169 3.92 -17.31 3.09
C ILE A 169 5.31 -17.40 3.70
N GLU A 170 5.73 -16.34 4.36
CA GLU A 170 6.96 -16.33 5.14
C GLU A 170 6.64 -16.44 6.63
N VAL A 171 7.22 -17.43 7.31
CA VAL A 171 7.09 -17.59 8.76
C VAL A 171 8.41 -17.26 9.42
N ILE A 172 8.40 -16.24 10.27
CA ILE A 172 9.56 -15.79 11.03
C ILE A 172 9.65 -16.61 12.30
N LYS A 173 10.72 -17.38 12.43
CA LYS A 173 11.06 -18.15 13.62
C LYS A 173 12.51 -17.89 13.99
N ASP A 174 12.77 -17.53 15.24
CA ASP A 174 14.12 -17.24 15.74
C ASP A 174 14.90 -16.21 14.88
N LYS A 175 14.18 -15.20 14.36
CA LYS A 175 14.70 -14.16 13.44
C LYS A 175 15.14 -14.69 12.06
N VAL A 176 14.67 -15.87 11.68
CA VAL A 176 14.91 -16.49 10.36
C VAL A 176 13.58 -16.69 9.66
N ALA A 177 13.47 -16.19 8.43
CA ALA A 177 12.30 -16.40 7.57
C ALA A 177 12.35 -17.79 6.92
N HIS A 178 11.24 -18.52 7.04
CA HIS A 178 11.04 -19.82 6.42
C HIS A 178 9.85 -19.75 5.47
N GLU A 179 10.06 -20.14 4.22
CA GLU A 179 8.99 -20.17 3.22
C GLU A 179 8.15 -21.43 3.38
N ILE A 180 6.83 -21.27 3.48
CA ILE A 180 5.85 -22.35 3.61
C ILE A 180 4.76 -22.15 2.56
N GLU A 181 4.29 -23.24 1.96
CA GLU A 181 3.13 -23.19 1.05
C GLU A 181 1.88 -22.78 1.82
N TYR A 182 1.15 -21.80 1.30
CA TYR A 182 -0.09 -21.31 1.91
C TYR A 182 -1.10 -22.44 2.16
N SER A 183 -1.21 -23.39 1.23
CA SER A 183 -2.13 -24.53 1.32
C SER A 183 -1.88 -25.47 2.50
N LYS A 184 -0.71 -25.40 3.15
CA LYS A 184 -0.38 -26.23 4.32
C LYS A 184 -0.88 -25.60 5.62
N ALA A 185 -1.10 -24.29 5.65
CA ALA A 185 -1.57 -23.59 6.83
C ALA A 185 -3.11 -23.57 6.88
N PHE A 186 -3.66 -23.54 8.10
CA PHE A 186 -5.09 -23.34 8.30
C PHE A 186 -5.41 -21.85 8.29
N THR A 187 -6.62 -21.49 7.89
CA THR A 187 -7.14 -20.11 7.91
C THR A 187 -8.37 -20.05 8.79
N LEU A 188 -8.57 -18.94 9.50
CA LEU A 188 -9.80 -18.66 10.25
C LEU A 188 -10.94 -18.18 9.35
#